data_AF-A0A3D3DM61-F1
#
_entry.id   AF-A0A3D3DM61-F1
#
_cell.length_a   1.000
_cell.length_b   1.000
_cell.length_c   1.000
_cell.angle_alpha   90.00
_cell.angle_beta   90.00
_cell.angle_gamma   90.00
#
_symmetry.space_group_name_H-M   'P 1'
#
loop_
_entity.id
_entity.type
_entity.pdbx_description
1 polymer ?
#
loop_
_entity_poly.entity_id
_entity_poly.type
_entity_poly.pdbx_seq_one_letter_code
_entity_poly.pdbx_strand_id
1 'polypeptide(L)'
;MTAIVLVLTALAVALTLGLLAREDPGYVLISRWPYEIEVSLALFLAGLAVGLVAVYFLIRILFRIFRAPRDLHHWQARRRHAQADRATLTGYARLIEGEWEEAEIALNEGLGRGSTPLLQYLGAAYAAQQRGDFEARDRYLVTAREEDPDHLEAIEITRARLLERAGQIDEARGVLEQLHEQGVRHRAVQRMLLGLMRTQHDWPALELLLKRDRDLRALPRAELDMLRQEIQVQRLVKADDSGSAW
;
A
#
# COMPACT_ATOMS: atom_id res chain seq x y z
N MET A 1 28.20 16.31 -25.52
CA MET A 1 29.08 17.34 -26.09
C MET A 1 30.55 17.02 -25.86
N THR A 2 31.00 16.74 -24.63
CA THR A 2 32.41 16.40 -24.32
C THR A 2 33.01 15.21 -25.08
N ALA A 3 32.24 14.16 -25.36
CA ALA A 3 32.73 12.99 -26.10
C ALA A 3 33.02 13.27 -27.58
N ILE A 4 32.23 14.12 -28.22
CA ILE A 4 32.46 14.52 -29.62
C ILE A 4 33.73 15.37 -29.69
N VAL A 5 33.94 16.26 -28.72
CA VAL A 5 35.15 17.09 -28.61
C VAL A 5 36.39 16.22 -28.43
N LEU A 6 36.35 15.18 -27.56
CA LEU A 6 37.48 14.28 -27.33
C LEU A 6 37.83 13.39 -28.54
N VAL A 7 36.83 12.91 -29.27
CA VAL A 7 37.07 12.12 -30.49
C VAL A 7 37.63 13.02 -31.59
N LEU A 8 37.12 14.24 -31.74
CA LEU A 8 37.63 15.20 -32.71
C LEU A 8 39.05 15.66 -32.38
N THR A 9 39.39 15.87 -31.10
CA THR A 9 40.77 16.20 -30.72
C THR A 9 41.71 15.00 -30.88
N ALA A 10 41.29 13.78 -30.53
CA ALA A 10 42.10 12.58 -30.77
C ALA A 10 42.35 12.35 -32.27
N LEU A 11 41.33 12.56 -33.12
CA LEU A 11 41.44 12.46 -34.57
C LEU A 11 42.36 13.55 -35.13
N ALA A 12 42.23 14.79 -34.66
CA ALA A 12 43.09 15.89 -35.06
C ALA A 12 44.56 15.63 -34.68
N VAL A 13 44.82 15.13 -33.48
CA VAL A 13 46.18 14.76 -33.01
C VAL A 13 46.75 13.59 -33.82
N ALA A 14 45.94 12.59 -34.14
CA ALA A 14 46.37 11.47 -34.98
C ALA A 14 46.70 11.93 -36.41
N LEU A 15 45.90 12.83 -37.00
CA LEU A 15 46.16 13.40 -38.31
C LEU A 15 47.44 14.25 -38.34
N THR A 16 47.66 15.10 -37.33
CA THR A 16 48.85 15.96 -37.28
C THR A 16 50.12 15.14 -37.09
N LEU A 17 50.10 14.11 -36.24
CA LEU A 17 51.21 13.19 -36.06
C LEU A 17 51.48 12.35 -37.32
N GLY A 18 50.43 11.92 -38.03
CA GLY A 18 50.56 11.20 -39.31
C GLY A 18 51.13 12.06 -40.44
N LEU A 19 50.84 13.36 -40.46
CA LEU A 19 51.40 14.30 -41.42
C LEU A 19 52.88 14.62 -41.12
N LEU A 20 53.24 14.72 -39.84
CA LEU A 20 54.62 15.01 -39.41
C LEU A 20 55.56 13.81 -39.64
N ALA A 21 55.05 12.59 -39.67
CA ALA A 21 55.80 11.36 -39.94
C ALA A 21 56.19 11.15 -41.41
N ARG A 22 55.95 12.12 -42.31
CA ARG A 22 56.31 12.02 -43.74
C ARG A 22 57.79 12.22 -44.04
N GLU A 23 58.55 12.83 -43.14
CA GLU A 23 59.98 13.16 -43.37
C GLU A 23 60.96 12.12 -42.81
N ASP A 24 60.57 11.36 -41.78
CA ASP A 24 61.29 10.17 -41.27
C ASP A 24 60.26 9.10 -40.85
N PRO A 25 60.16 7.96 -41.58
CA PRO A 25 59.21 6.92 -41.25
C PRO A 25 59.75 6.10 -40.08
N GLY A 26 59.62 6.63 -38.87
CA GLY A 26 59.84 5.82 -37.66
C GLY A 26 59.03 4.53 -37.73
N TYR A 27 59.57 3.43 -37.23
CA TYR A 27 58.89 2.14 -37.17
C TYR A 27 58.84 1.63 -35.73
N VAL A 28 57.82 0.84 -35.45
CA VAL A 28 57.64 0.14 -34.17
C VAL A 28 57.84 -1.34 -34.46
N LEU A 29 58.88 -1.93 -33.88
CA LEU A 29 59.15 -3.35 -33.97
C LEU A 29 58.71 -4.02 -32.68
N ILE A 30 57.75 -4.94 -32.80
CA ILE A 30 57.28 -5.77 -31.70
C ILE A 30 57.87 -7.17 -31.91
N SER A 31 58.92 -7.50 -31.16
CA SER A 31 59.54 -8.83 -31.18
C SER A 31 59.05 -9.69 -30.01
N ARG A 32 58.48 -10.86 -30.35
CA ARG A 32 58.12 -11.91 -29.41
C ARG A 32 58.31 -13.25 -30.09
N TRP A 33 59.39 -13.95 -29.73
CA TRP A 33 59.78 -15.24 -30.32
C TRP A 33 58.58 -16.18 -30.52
N PRO A 34 58.32 -16.71 -31.74
CA PRO A 34 59.04 -16.58 -33.01
C PRO A 34 58.54 -15.46 -33.95
N TYR A 35 57.72 -14.53 -33.47
CA TYR A 35 57.09 -13.48 -34.28
C TYR A 35 57.84 -12.15 -34.17
N GLU A 36 58.16 -11.55 -35.30
CA GLU A 36 58.64 -10.17 -35.41
C GLU A 36 57.68 -9.41 -36.31
N ILE A 37 56.99 -8.42 -35.75
CA ILE A 37 56.02 -7.60 -36.49
C ILE A 37 56.58 -6.19 -36.56
N GLU A 38 56.86 -5.74 -37.77
CA GLU A 38 57.27 -4.38 -38.07
C GLU A 38 56.05 -3.58 -38.54
N VAL A 39 55.75 -2.49 -37.83
CA VAL A 39 54.62 -1.62 -38.14
C VAL A 39 55.12 -0.19 -38.26
N SER A 40 54.65 0.57 -39.25
CA SER A 40 54.97 2.00 -39.32
C SER A 40 54.47 2.72 -38.06
N LEU A 41 55.25 3.68 -37.56
CA LEU A 41 54.89 4.46 -36.37
C LEU A 41 53.54 5.16 -36.57
N ALA A 42 53.27 5.66 -37.78
CA ALA A 42 52.00 6.28 -38.12
C ALA A 42 50.82 5.31 -37.98
N LEU A 43 50.95 4.07 -38.49
CA LEU A 43 49.91 3.05 -38.36
C LEU A 43 49.72 2.60 -36.91
N PHE A 44 50.81 2.47 -36.15
CA PHE A 44 50.75 2.15 -34.72
C PHE A 44 50.02 3.24 -33.93
N LEU A 45 50.36 4.52 -34.15
CA LEU A 45 49.70 5.65 -33.49
C LEU A 45 48.23 5.79 -33.89
N ALA A 46 47.90 5.59 -35.16
CA ALA A 46 46.51 5.58 -35.62
C ALA A 46 45.72 4.44 -34.97
N GLY A 47 46.28 3.23 -34.95
CA GLY A 47 45.68 2.06 -34.30
C GLY A 47 45.49 2.27 -32.79
N LEU A 48 46.49 2.88 -32.12
CA LEU A 48 46.42 3.22 -30.70
C LEU A 48 45.32 4.25 -30.41
N ALA A 49 45.20 5.29 -31.25
CA ALA A 49 44.16 6.29 -31.13
C ALA A 49 42.75 5.68 -31.31
N VAL A 50 42.57 4.85 -32.35
CA VAL A 50 41.31 4.12 -32.56
C VAL A 50 41.01 3.18 -31.40
N GLY A 51 42.01 2.46 -30.90
CA GLY A 51 41.90 1.57 -29.74
C GLY A 51 41.47 2.31 -28.48
N LEU A 52 42.06 3.46 -28.18
CA LEU A 52 41.67 4.33 -27.06
C LEU A 52 40.23 4.81 -27.18
N VAL A 53 39.80 5.22 -28.37
CA VAL A 53 38.42 5.61 -28.64
C VAL A 53 37.47 4.42 -28.43
N ALA A 54 37.81 3.24 -28.95
CA ALA A 54 37.02 2.03 -28.79
C ALA A 54 36.86 1.62 -27.31
N VAL A 55 37.96 1.62 -26.54
CA VAL A 55 37.95 1.33 -25.10
C VAL A 55 37.10 2.36 -24.34
N TYR A 56 37.21 3.64 -24.67
CA TYR A 56 36.37 4.68 -24.06
C TYR A 56 34.87 4.42 -24.29
N PHE A 57 34.48 4.11 -25.54
CA PHE A 57 33.09 3.77 -25.85
C PHE A 57 32.63 2.50 -25.14
N LEU A 58 33.49 1.47 -25.08
CA LEU A 58 33.19 0.22 -24.39
C LEU A 58 32.92 0.46 -22.90
N ILE A 59 33.79 1.19 -22.22
CA ILE A 59 33.63 1.57 -20.81
C ILE A 59 32.35 2.38 -20.60
N ARG A 60 32.05 3.33 -21.50
CA ARG A 60 30.83 4.15 -21.42
C ARG A 60 29.55 3.33 -21.58
N ILE A 61 29.53 2.40 -22.53
CA ILE A 61 28.41 1.47 -22.73
C ILE A 61 28.22 0.63 -21.47
N LEU A 62 29.32 0.08 -20.93
CA LEU A 62 29.30 -0.71 -19.70
C LEU A 62 28.73 0.10 -18.53
N PHE A 63 29.20 1.33 -18.30
CA PHE A 63 28.65 2.19 -17.25
C PHE A 63 27.17 2.55 -17.46
N ARG A 64 26.70 2.71 -18.70
CA ARG A 64 25.29 2.99 -18.99
C ARG A 64 24.41 1.77 -18.70
N ILE A 65 24.88 0.57 -19.04
CA ILE A 65 24.19 -0.69 -18.73
C ILE A 65 24.17 -0.94 -17.22
N PHE A 66 25.27 -0.68 -16.51
CA PHE A 66 25.35 -0.86 -15.06
C PHE A 66 24.65 0.24 -14.23
N ARG A 67 24.43 1.46 -14.77
CA ARG A 67 23.68 2.54 -14.08
C ARG A 67 22.18 2.57 -14.40
N ALA A 68 21.75 2.05 -15.55
CA ALA A 68 20.33 1.87 -15.90
C ALA A 68 19.45 1.13 -14.85
N PRO A 69 19.92 0.11 -14.10
CA PRO A 69 19.04 -0.63 -13.18
C PRO A 69 18.44 0.22 -12.05
N ARG A 70 19.07 1.33 -11.62
CA ARG A 70 18.49 2.19 -10.57
C ARG A 70 17.27 2.97 -11.05
N ASP A 71 17.29 3.51 -12.26
CA ASP A 71 16.14 4.22 -12.84
C ASP A 71 15.00 3.26 -13.20
N LEU A 72 15.34 2.05 -13.64
CA LEU A 72 14.38 0.97 -13.89
C LEU A 72 13.66 0.54 -12.61
N HIS A 73 14.35 0.45 -11.48
CA HIS A 73 13.74 0.04 -10.22
C HIS A 73 12.72 1.07 -9.71
N HIS A 74 13.05 2.37 -9.76
CA HIS A 74 12.12 3.43 -9.40
C HIS A 74 10.95 3.57 -10.38
N TRP A 75 11.16 3.29 -11.68
CA TRP A 75 10.06 3.26 -12.65
C TRP A 75 9.14 2.06 -12.46
N GLN A 76 9.70 0.87 -12.22
CA GLN A 76 8.92 -0.33 -11.92
C GLN A 76 8.13 -0.19 -10.63
N ALA A 77 8.72 0.36 -9.57
CA ALA A 77 8.02 0.64 -8.31
C ALA A 77 6.84 1.59 -8.56
N ARG A 78 7.06 2.72 -9.24
CA ARG A 78 5.99 3.67 -9.58
C ARG A 78 4.87 3.03 -10.41
N ARG A 79 5.22 2.19 -11.37
CA ARG A 79 4.26 1.46 -12.19
C ARG A 79 3.44 0.47 -11.36
N ARG A 80 4.07 -0.24 -10.42
CA ARG A 80 3.39 -1.17 -9.50
C ARG A 80 2.45 -0.43 -8.54
N HIS A 81 2.84 0.73 -8.01
CA HIS A 81 1.95 1.56 -7.19
C HIS A 81 0.71 1.99 -7.99
N ALA A 82 0.91 2.53 -9.19
CA ALA A 82 -0.21 2.93 -10.04
C ALA A 82 -1.11 1.74 -10.46
N GLN A 83 -0.54 0.54 -10.59
CA GLN A 83 -1.30 -0.67 -10.85
C GLN A 83 -2.14 -1.08 -9.63
N ALA A 84 -1.57 -1.03 -8.41
CA ALA A 84 -2.29 -1.32 -7.17
C ALA A 84 -3.47 -0.36 -6.94
N ASP A 85 -3.30 0.93 -7.26
CA ASP A 85 -4.39 1.91 -7.14
C ASP A 85 -5.52 1.62 -8.13
N ARG A 86 -5.19 1.21 -9.37
CA ARG A 86 -6.20 0.78 -10.35
C ARG A 86 -6.91 -0.51 -9.94
N ALA A 87 -6.17 -1.47 -9.37
CA ALA A 87 -6.73 -2.70 -8.86
C ALA A 87 -7.70 -2.42 -7.70
N THR A 88 -7.35 -1.46 -6.83
CA THR A 88 -8.22 -0.98 -5.75
C THR A 88 -9.52 -0.40 -6.29
N LEU A 89 -9.45 0.52 -7.26
CA LEU A 89 -10.65 1.09 -7.90
C LEU A 89 -11.53 0.02 -8.54
N THR A 90 -10.90 -0.95 -9.22
CA THR A 90 -11.60 -2.07 -9.86
C THR A 90 -12.29 -2.95 -8.83
N GLY A 91 -11.58 -3.31 -7.76
CA GLY A 91 -12.13 -4.13 -6.68
C GLY A 91 -13.32 -3.48 -5.98
N TYR A 92 -13.26 -2.17 -5.71
CA TYR A 92 -14.41 -1.44 -5.16
C TYR A 92 -15.59 -1.33 -6.14
N ALA A 93 -15.34 -1.21 -7.45
CA ALA A 93 -16.41 -1.28 -8.44
C ALA A 93 -17.11 -2.64 -8.41
N ARG A 94 -16.34 -3.73 -8.34
CA ARG A 94 -16.86 -5.11 -8.22
C ARG A 94 -17.64 -5.34 -6.92
N LEU A 95 -17.18 -4.77 -5.81
CA LEU A 95 -17.92 -4.79 -4.54
C LEU A 95 -19.31 -4.14 -4.68
N ILE A 96 -19.42 -3.04 -5.43
CA ILE A 96 -20.70 -2.36 -5.65
C ILE A 96 -21.61 -3.18 -6.57
N GLU A 97 -21.03 -3.87 -7.55
CA GLU A 97 -21.74 -4.79 -8.46
C GLU A 97 -22.21 -6.07 -7.74
N GLY A 98 -21.70 -6.36 -6.54
CA GLY A 98 -21.98 -7.59 -5.80
C GLY A 98 -21.14 -8.79 -6.24
N GLU A 99 -20.13 -8.55 -7.07
CA GLU A 99 -19.14 -9.53 -7.54
C GLU A 99 -18.06 -9.71 -6.48
N TRP A 100 -18.41 -10.42 -5.39
CA TRP A 100 -17.55 -10.51 -4.19
C TRP A 100 -16.23 -11.23 -4.44
N GLU A 101 -16.24 -12.30 -5.23
CA GLU A 101 -15.04 -13.07 -5.53
C GLU A 101 -14.08 -12.30 -6.43
N GLU A 102 -14.58 -11.69 -7.50
CA GLU A 102 -13.78 -10.85 -8.39
C GLU A 102 -13.25 -9.61 -7.66
N ALA A 103 -14.05 -9.03 -6.76
CA ALA A 103 -13.61 -7.92 -5.92
C ALA A 103 -12.43 -8.29 -5.03
N GLU A 104 -12.52 -9.42 -4.33
CA GLU A 104 -11.46 -9.91 -3.45
C GLU A 104 -10.17 -10.17 -4.22
N ILE A 105 -10.26 -10.83 -5.39
CA ILE A 105 -9.11 -11.09 -6.26
C ILE A 105 -8.46 -9.76 -6.68
N ALA A 106 -9.25 -8.80 -7.18
CA ALA A 106 -8.74 -7.51 -7.63
C ALA A 106 -8.10 -6.70 -6.48
N LEU A 107 -8.69 -6.70 -5.29
CA LEU A 107 -8.12 -6.02 -4.13
C LEU A 107 -6.83 -6.71 -3.67
N ASN A 108 -6.74 -8.03 -3.81
CA ASN A 108 -5.56 -8.80 -3.44
C ASN A 108 -4.37 -8.61 -4.40
N GLU A 109 -4.60 -8.32 -5.68
CA GLU A 109 -3.52 -8.01 -6.64
C GLU A 109 -2.65 -6.82 -6.19
N GLY A 110 -3.30 -5.83 -5.56
CA GLY A 110 -2.67 -4.62 -5.06
C GLY A 110 -2.27 -4.68 -3.58
N LEU A 111 -2.60 -5.76 -2.85
CA LEU A 111 -2.61 -5.77 -1.39
C LEU A 111 -1.28 -5.32 -0.78
N GLY A 112 -1.35 -4.38 0.17
CA GLY A 112 -0.20 -3.82 0.85
C GLY A 112 0.65 -2.87 -0.01
N ARG A 113 0.19 -2.50 -1.21
CA ARG A 113 0.90 -1.61 -2.15
C ARG A 113 0.00 -0.46 -2.59
N GLY A 114 0.58 0.49 -3.31
CA GLY A 114 -0.15 1.67 -3.79
C GLY A 114 -0.27 2.76 -2.73
N SER A 115 -1.28 3.60 -2.87
CA SER A 115 -1.54 4.74 -1.98
C SER A 115 -2.62 4.46 -0.94
N THR A 116 -3.32 3.32 -1.01
CA THR A 116 -4.44 3.00 -0.12
C THR A 116 -4.46 1.55 0.42
N PRO A 117 -3.37 1.05 1.06
CA PRO A 117 -3.32 -0.32 1.60
C PRO A 117 -4.47 -0.65 2.55
N LEU A 118 -4.82 0.28 3.46
CA LEU A 118 -5.91 0.12 4.41
C LEU A 118 -7.25 -0.17 3.71
N LEU A 119 -7.58 0.58 2.65
CA LEU A 119 -8.82 0.36 1.91
C LEU A 119 -8.84 -1.01 1.22
N GLN A 120 -7.69 -1.51 0.77
CA GLN A 120 -7.61 -2.83 0.14
C GLN A 120 -7.94 -3.92 1.15
N TYR A 121 -7.35 -3.86 2.36
CA TYR A 121 -7.67 -4.82 3.42
C TYR A 121 -9.13 -4.75 3.88
N LEU A 122 -9.67 -3.55 4.10
CA LEU A 122 -11.06 -3.40 4.53
C LEU A 122 -12.05 -3.85 3.45
N GLY A 123 -11.74 -3.56 2.18
CA GLY A 123 -12.54 -4.03 1.05
C GLY A 123 -12.49 -5.55 0.90
N ALA A 124 -11.31 -6.16 1.05
CA ALA A 124 -11.14 -7.60 0.99
C ALA A 124 -11.85 -8.30 2.16
N ALA A 125 -11.76 -7.74 3.38
CA ALA A 125 -12.51 -8.22 4.53
C ALA A 125 -14.04 -8.16 4.30
N TYR A 126 -14.52 -7.08 3.69
CA TYR A 126 -15.94 -6.96 3.33
C TYR A 126 -16.34 -8.00 2.27
N ALA A 127 -15.55 -8.18 1.21
CA ALA A 127 -15.77 -9.18 0.17
C ALA A 127 -15.85 -10.59 0.77
N ALA A 128 -14.85 -10.97 1.57
CA ALA A 128 -14.77 -12.27 2.25
C ALA A 128 -16.02 -12.51 3.13
N GLN A 129 -16.48 -11.50 3.86
CA GLN A 129 -17.71 -11.63 4.63
C GLN A 129 -18.94 -11.87 3.76
N GLN A 130 -19.09 -11.17 2.64
CA GLN A 130 -20.24 -11.39 1.74
C GLN A 130 -20.23 -12.79 1.12
N ARG A 131 -19.04 -13.40 0.98
CA ARG A 131 -18.88 -14.80 0.57
C ARG A 131 -19.15 -15.80 1.70
N GLY A 132 -19.32 -15.34 2.94
CA GLY A 132 -19.45 -16.20 4.12
C GLY A 132 -18.12 -16.73 4.67
N ASP A 133 -16.97 -16.22 4.20
CA ASP A 133 -15.65 -16.57 4.72
C ASP A 133 -15.24 -15.62 5.85
N PHE A 134 -15.69 -15.96 7.06
CA PHE A 134 -15.38 -15.18 8.27
C PHE A 134 -13.90 -15.30 8.69
N GLU A 135 -13.23 -16.40 8.33
CA GLU A 135 -11.82 -16.61 8.67
C GLU A 135 -10.93 -15.70 7.82
N ALA A 136 -11.18 -15.61 6.52
CA ALA A 136 -10.49 -14.68 5.62
C ALA A 136 -10.76 -13.23 6.02
N ARG A 137 -12.01 -12.89 6.36
CA ARG A 137 -12.38 -11.56 6.91
C ARG A 137 -11.50 -11.19 8.09
N ASP A 138 -11.42 -12.06 9.10
CA ASP A 138 -10.67 -11.77 10.32
C ASP A 138 -9.17 -11.69 10.05
N ARG A 139 -8.64 -12.51 9.14
CA ARG A 139 -7.25 -12.43 8.68
C ARG A 139 -6.93 -11.05 8.08
N TYR A 140 -7.78 -10.57 7.17
CA TYR A 140 -7.57 -9.25 6.55
C TYR A 140 -7.62 -8.11 7.57
N LEU A 141 -8.52 -8.18 8.56
CA LEU A 141 -8.61 -7.17 9.61
C LEU A 141 -7.41 -7.20 10.56
N VAL A 142 -6.87 -8.38 10.87
CA VAL A 142 -5.63 -8.51 11.65
C VAL A 142 -4.46 -7.91 10.89
N THR A 143 -4.28 -8.25 9.61
CA THR A 143 -3.20 -7.67 8.79
C THR A 143 -3.37 -6.16 8.62
N ALA A 144 -4.59 -5.65 8.47
CA ALA A 144 -4.84 -4.21 8.44
C ALA A 144 -4.33 -3.52 9.71
N ARG A 145 -4.52 -4.15 10.88
CA ARG A 145 -4.05 -3.64 12.17
C ARG A 145 -2.53 -3.59 12.27
N GLU A 146 -1.86 -4.61 11.73
CA GLU A 146 -0.40 -4.72 11.73
C GLU A 146 0.26 -3.69 10.79
N GLU A 147 -0.35 -3.48 9.62
CA GLU A 147 0.18 -2.58 8.58
C GLU A 147 -0.16 -1.10 8.83
N ASP A 148 -1.30 -0.79 9.44
CA ASP A 148 -1.73 0.59 9.69
C ASP A 148 -2.23 0.80 11.15
N PRO A 149 -1.31 0.85 12.14
CA PRO A 149 -1.67 1.08 13.54
C PRO A 149 -2.28 2.46 13.79
N ASP A 150 -1.98 3.46 12.95
CA ASP A 150 -2.46 4.84 13.11
C ASP A 150 -3.98 4.94 12.91
N HIS A 151 -4.56 4.02 12.12
CA HIS A 151 -5.99 3.97 11.83
C HIS A 151 -6.73 2.84 12.58
N LEU A 152 -6.18 2.36 13.70
CA LEU A 152 -6.75 1.29 14.54
C LEU A 152 -8.25 1.49 14.82
N GLU A 153 -8.66 2.71 15.19
CA GLU A 153 -10.07 3.02 15.49
C GLU A 153 -10.99 2.71 14.30
N ALA A 154 -10.59 3.10 13.08
CA ALA A 154 -11.39 2.87 11.87
C ALA A 154 -11.48 1.38 11.52
N ILE A 155 -10.40 0.63 11.74
CA ILE A 155 -10.34 -0.83 11.53
C ILE A 155 -11.31 -1.53 12.49
N GLU A 156 -11.25 -1.23 13.79
CA GLU A 156 -12.11 -1.86 14.79
C GLU A 156 -13.59 -1.46 14.62
N ILE A 157 -13.88 -0.22 14.21
CA ILE A 157 -15.25 0.19 13.85
C ILE A 157 -15.76 -0.62 12.66
N THR A 158 -14.90 -0.84 11.66
CA THR A 158 -15.25 -1.66 10.50
C THR A 158 -15.48 -3.10 10.91
N ARG A 159 -14.62 -3.67 11.75
CA ARG A 159 -14.78 -5.01 12.33
C ARG A 159 -16.11 -5.16 13.05
N ALA A 160 -16.45 -4.23 13.95
CA ALA A 160 -17.72 -4.26 14.66
C ALA A 160 -18.92 -4.24 13.70
N ARG A 161 -18.89 -3.39 12.65
CA ARG A 161 -19.95 -3.35 11.64
C ARG A 161 -20.10 -4.65 10.86
N LEU A 162 -18.98 -5.28 10.55
CA LEU A 162 -18.96 -6.58 9.89
C LEU A 162 -19.57 -7.66 10.81
N LEU A 163 -19.15 -7.71 12.07
CA LEU A 163 -19.71 -8.62 13.08
C LEU A 163 -21.23 -8.43 13.27
N GLU A 164 -21.69 -7.18 13.39
CA GLU A 164 -23.11 -6.85 13.50
C GLU A 164 -23.90 -7.39 12.30
N ARG A 165 -23.42 -7.14 11.08
CA ARG A 165 -24.06 -7.64 9.84
C ARG A 165 -24.05 -9.16 9.73
N ALA A 166 -23.07 -9.83 10.34
CA ALA A 166 -23.01 -11.28 10.40
C ALA A 166 -23.91 -11.87 11.51
N GLY A 167 -24.59 -11.02 12.30
CA GLY A 167 -25.39 -11.45 13.46
C GLY A 167 -24.56 -11.81 14.70
N GLN A 168 -23.25 -11.55 14.69
CA GLN A 168 -22.33 -11.77 15.80
C GLN A 168 -22.41 -10.60 16.78
N ILE A 169 -23.59 -10.38 17.36
CA ILE A 169 -23.93 -9.19 18.16
C ILE A 169 -23.06 -9.06 19.42
N ASP A 170 -22.79 -10.18 20.10
CA ASP A 170 -21.99 -10.19 21.34
C ASP A 170 -20.53 -9.77 21.07
N GLU A 171 -19.92 -10.31 20.00
CA GLU A 171 -18.57 -9.95 19.59
C GLU A 171 -18.50 -8.50 19.11
N ALA A 172 -19.49 -8.05 18.34
CA ALA A 172 -19.57 -6.66 17.88
C ALA A 172 -19.62 -5.70 19.07
N ARG A 173 -20.43 -6.01 20.08
CA ARG A 173 -20.52 -5.23 21.32
C ARG A 173 -19.20 -5.20 22.06
N GLY A 174 -18.53 -6.35 22.25
CA GLY A 174 -17.24 -6.42 22.93
C GLY A 174 -16.17 -5.53 22.27
N VAL A 175 -16.10 -5.52 20.94
CA VAL A 175 -15.18 -4.64 20.19
C VAL A 175 -15.49 -3.16 20.44
N LEU A 176 -16.76 -2.76 20.41
CA LEU A 176 -17.16 -1.37 20.64
C LEU A 176 -16.99 -0.93 22.10
N GLU A 177 -17.22 -1.81 23.07
CA GLU A 177 -16.97 -1.55 24.49
C GLU A 177 -15.48 -1.32 24.75
N GLN A 178 -14.62 -2.16 24.17
CA GLN A 178 -13.17 -1.97 24.26
C GLN A 178 -12.73 -0.62 23.67
N LEU A 179 -13.24 -0.25 22.50
CA LEU A 179 -12.98 1.08 21.91
C LEU A 179 -13.45 2.21 22.83
N HIS A 180 -14.63 2.05 23.44
CA HIS A 180 -15.18 3.04 24.37
C HIS A 180 -14.32 3.20 25.62
N GLU A 181 -13.79 2.10 26.17
CA GLU A 181 -12.88 2.09 27.33
C GLU A 181 -11.53 2.73 27.00
N GLN A 182 -11.05 2.57 25.77
CA GLN A 182 -9.85 3.23 25.25
C GLN A 182 -10.02 4.74 25.05
N GLY A 183 -11.22 5.28 25.27
CA GLY A 183 -11.53 6.71 25.21
C GLY A 183 -12.04 7.19 23.85
N VAL A 184 -12.31 6.27 22.91
CA VAL A 184 -12.84 6.60 21.59
C VAL A 184 -14.30 7.03 21.73
N ARG A 185 -14.56 8.35 21.57
CA ARG A 185 -15.91 8.93 21.67
C ARG A 185 -16.43 9.42 20.32
N HIS A 186 -16.61 8.49 19.40
CA HIS A 186 -17.30 8.77 18.12
C HIS A 186 -18.81 8.59 18.26
N ARG A 187 -19.59 9.58 17.81
CA ARG A 187 -21.07 9.51 17.82
C ARG A 187 -21.62 8.32 17.04
N ALA A 188 -20.91 7.85 16.02
CA ALA A 188 -21.30 6.65 15.27
C ALA A 188 -21.15 5.37 16.11
N VAL A 189 -20.05 5.23 16.84
CA VAL A 189 -19.78 4.10 17.75
C VAL A 189 -20.81 4.02 18.86
N GLN A 190 -21.10 5.16 19.50
CA GLN A 190 -22.10 5.22 20.56
C GLN A 190 -23.50 4.82 20.07
N ARG A 191 -23.92 5.31 18.89
CA ARG A 191 -25.21 4.91 18.31
C ARG A 191 -25.27 3.42 18.01
N MET A 192 -24.18 2.86 17.49
CA MET A 192 -24.09 1.43 17.21
C MET A 192 -24.17 0.61 18.50
N LEU A 193 -23.43 1.00 19.55
CA LEU A 193 -23.47 0.35 20.86
C LEU A 193 -24.89 0.37 21.47
N LEU A 194 -25.60 1.50 21.39
CA LEU A 194 -27.00 1.61 21.81
C LEU A 194 -27.91 0.64 21.03
N GLY A 195 -27.72 0.55 19.71
CA GLY A 195 -28.48 -0.36 18.85
C GLY A 195 -28.26 -1.83 19.20
N LEU A 196 -27.00 -2.23 19.44
CA LEU A 196 -26.66 -3.60 19.85
C LEU A 196 -27.25 -3.93 21.23
N MET A 197 -27.10 -3.04 22.21
CA MET A 197 -27.67 -3.23 23.57
C MET A 197 -29.19 -3.35 23.54
N ARG A 198 -29.87 -2.57 22.69
CA ARG A 198 -31.32 -2.66 22.50
C ARG A 198 -31.72 -4.01 21.91
N THR A 199 -30.95 -4.49 20.92
CA THR A 199 -31.18 -5.80 20.29
C THR A 199 -30.98 -6.95 21.27
N GLN A 200 -30.04 -6.83 22.20
CA GLN A 200 -29.79 -7.80 23.28
C GLN A 200 -30.73 -7.65 24.48
N HIS A 201 -31.62 -6.66 24.50
CA HIS A 201 -32.47 -6.32 25.65
C HIS A 201 -31.70 -6.07 26.97
N ASP A 202 -30.45 -5.59 26.89
CA ASP A 202 -29.63 -5.23 28.05
C ASP A 202 -29.92 -3.80 28.54
N TRP A 203 -31.12 -3.64 29.11
CA TRP A 203 -31.62 -2.37 29.63
C TRP A 203 -30.76 -1.75 30.75
N PRO A 204 -30.19 -2.52 31.69
CA PRO A 204 -29.30 -1.97 32.73
C PRO A 204 -28.04 -1.33 32.15
N ALA A 205 -27.38 -1.99 31.19
CA ALA A 205 -26.18 -1.45 30.56
C ALA A 205 -26.50 -0.19 29.74
N LEU A 206 -27.66 -0.18 29.08
CA LEU A 206 -28.17 0.98 28.34
C LEU A 206 -28.39 2.21 29.25
N GLU A 207 -28.98 2.02 30.43
CA GLU A 207 -29.20 3.11 31.39
C GLU A 207 -27.87 3.68 31.92
N LEU A 208 -26.89 2.81 32.18
CA LEU A 208 -25.57 3.20 32.65
C LEU A 208 -24.82 4.03 31.60
N LEU A 209 -24.86 3.60 30.34
CA LEU A 209 -24.25 4.31 29.22
C LEU A 209 -24.88 5.70 29.03
N LEU A 210 -26.21 5.81 29.05
CA LEU A 210 -26.93 7.09 28.93
C LEU A 210 -26.62 8.08 30.06
N LYS A 211 -26.38 7.60 31.28
CA LYS A 211 -26.00 8.46 32.41
C LYS A 211 -24.56 8.95 32.29
N ARG A 212 -23.67 8.08 31.85
CA ARG A 212 -22.22 8.29 31.82
C ARG A 212 -21.78 9.15 30.64
N ASP A 213 -22.40 9.00 29.47
CA ASP A 213 -21.95 9.67 28.26
C ASP A 213 -22.69 11.00 28.02
N ARG A 214 -21.96 12.11 28.13
CA ARG A 214 -22.52 13.44 27.83
C ARG A 214 -22.68 13.70 26.34
N ASP A 215 -21.90 13.05 25.49
CA ASP A 215 -21.95 13.20 24.03
C ASP A 215 -23.20 12.56 23.42
N LEU A 216 -23.76 11.55 24.10
CA LEU A 216 -25.09 11.01 23.77
C LEU A 216 -26.21 12.05 23.93
N ARG A 217 -26.00 13.12 24.71
CA ARG A 217 -26.96 14.23 24.81
C ARG A 217 -27.02 15.08 23.52
N ALA A 218 -26.09 14.87 22.59
CA ALA A 218 -26.10 15.48 21.26
C ALA A 218 -26.96 14.69 20.25
N LEU A 219 -27.53 13.54 20.64
CA LEU A 219 -28.59 12.90 19.88
C LEU A 219 -29.84 13.79 19.84
N PRO A 220 -30.68 13.71 18.79
CA PRO A 220 -31.93 14.44 18.72
C PRO A 220 -32.77 14.14 19.98
N ARG A 221 -33.33 15.19 20.60
CA ARG A 221 -34.10 15.05 21.85
C ARG A 221 -35.21 14.00 21.75
N ALA A 222 -35.88 13.94 20.60
CA ALA A 222 -36.92 12.94 20.32
C ALA A 222 -36.41 11.48 20.43
N GLU A 223 -35.19 11.21 19.96
CA GLU A 223 -34.59 9.87 19.99
C GLU A 223 -34.20 9.48 21.42
N LEU A 224 -33.68 10.43 22.21
CA LEU A 224 -33.38 10.23 23.63
C LEU A 224 -34.63 10.04 24.48
N ASP A 225 -35.70 10.79 24.20
CA ASP A 225 -36.96 10.71 24.94
C ASP A 225 -37.68 9.40 24.65
N MET A 226 -37.70 8.93 23.40
CA MET A 226 -38.19 7.59 23.04
C MET A 226 -37.40 6.49 23.76
N LEU A 227 -36.07 6.57 23.75
CA LEU A 227 -35.22 5.57 24.39
C LEU A 227 -35.44 5.53 25.91
N ARG A 228 -35.63 6.69 26.54
CA ARG A 228 -35.99 6.79 27.97
C ARG A 228 -37.37 6.18 28.24
N GLN A 229 -38.35 6.46 27.41
CA GLN A 229 -39.69 5.86 27.55
C GLN A 229 -39.63 4.33 27.42
N GLU A 230 -38.87 3.80 26.46
CA GLU A 230 -38.71 2.36 26.26
C GLU A 230 -38.05 1.68 27.48
N ILE A 231 -37.00 2.27 28.05
CA ILE A 231 -36.37 1.81 29.29
C ILE A 231 -37.37 1.81 30.46
N GLN A 232 -38.17 2.87 30.60
CA GLN A 232 -39.14 2.97 31.71
C GLN A 232 -40.28 1.96 31.58
N VAL A 233 -40.82 1.76 30.37
CA VAL A 233 -41.84 0.74 30.11
C VAL A 233 -41.31 -0.65 30.48
N GLN A 234 -40.10 -0.99 30.08
CA GLN A 234 -39.50 -2.29 30.39
C GLN A 234 -39.21 -2.47 31.90
N ARG A 235 -38.84 -1.39 32.60
CA ARG A 235 -38.73 -1.42 34.07
C ARG A 235 -40.07 -1.69 34.75
N LEU A 236 -41.15 -1.09 34.25
CA LEU A 236 -42.50 -1.31 34.77
C LEU A 236 -42.99 -2.73 34.50
N VAL A 237 -42.77 -3.27 33.30
CA VAL A 237 -43.09 -4.67 32.96
C VAL A 237 -42.35 -5.65 33.88
N LYS A 238 -41.04 -5.45 34.08
CA LYS A 238 -40.24 -6.30 34.97
C LYS A 238 -40.65 -6.18 36.44
N ALA A 239 -41.13 -5.01 36.87
CA ALA A 239 -41.63 -4.80 38.22
C ALA A 239 -43.01 -5.47 38.43
N ASP A 240 -43.87 -5.44 37.41
CA ASP A 240 -45.18 -6.10 37.42
C ASP A 240 -45.04 -7.63 37.45
N ASP A 241 -44.17 -8.21 36.61
CA ASP A 241 -43.84 -9.65 36.62
C ASP A 241 -43.30 -10.14 37.98
N SER A 242 -42.54 -9.29 38.68
CA SER A 242 -42.04 -9.59 40.03
C SER A 242 -43.09 -9.44 41.14
N GLY A 243 -44.17 -8.72 40.86
CA GLY A 243 -45.31 -8.54 41.76
C GLY A 243 -46.38 -9.65 41.63
N SER A 244 -46.47 -10.30 40.46
CA SER A 244 -47.41 -11.41 40.20
C SER A 244 -46.92 -12.81 40.62
N ALA A 245 -45.72 -12.91 41.21
CA ALA A 245 -45.10 -14.19 41.60
C ALA A 245 -45.39 -14.63 43.06
N TRP A 246 -46.46 -14.13 43.69
CA TRP A 246 -46.89 -14.47 45.05
C TRP A 246 -48.23 -15.21 45.07
#